data_AF-A0A9Y1BJI1-F1
#
_entry.id   AF-A0A9Y1BJI1-F1
#
_cell.length_a   1.000
_cell.length_b   1.000
_cell.length_c   1.000
_cell.angle_alpha   90.00
_cell.angle_beta   90.00
_cell.angle_gamma   90.00
#
_symmetry.space_group_name_H-M   'P 1'
#
loop_
_entity.id
_entity.type
_entity.pdbx_description
1 polymer ?
#
loop_
_entity_poly.entity_id
_entity_poly.type
_entity_poly.pdbx_seq_one_letter_code
_entity_poly.pdbx_strand_id
1 'polypeptide(L)'
;MKFKTLAFLILIMSPFIMTTKGQFILAAPNTEKEYVILFDESHGQYFNRTLMKSALSAINDSLNVRFIFFNESKFNSTNLQGVDLVIIGNPGIYKNYNLSSEEVEVIQDYVEAGGSLFLLANPLSSDTNITGHVSSFNDILSARLSKLSSARFRTGLDKSSTVIMDDYHNKYNNESFLSIVNYNTSDNEFLEKNKIFEQTSKVENLTVYSTAISFDRPEKENAIGRTEITSYALEKDGSIVQDMINGFLVWLFAKEIGNARIVLSGSTIMFSDLIIYEDQKFIDEEQNKELWLNLINWLLHITPYEERNPIAMPFYALVLLALGFAAVVFVIALLLYSYKKQKKINIKIK
;
A
#
# COMPACT_ATOMS: atom_id res chain seq x y z
N MET A 1 61.44 -22.90 -23.16
CA MET A 1 60.34 -23.18 -22.20
C MET A 1 59.48 -24.28 -22.81
N LYS A 2 59.46 -25.48 -22.24
CA LYS A 2 58.93 -26.68 -22.92
C LYS A 2 57.41 -26.79 -22.69
N PHE A 3 56.69 -27.24 -23.72
CA PHE A 3 55.24 -27.51 -23.83
C PHE A 3 54.53 -27.97 -22.53
N LYS A 4 55.24 -28.67 -21.65
CA LYS A 4 54.76 -29.16 -20.35
C LYS A 4 54.35 -28.03 -19.37
N THR A 5 55.01 -26.88 -19.40
CA THR A 5 54.68 -25.75 -18.48
C THR A 5 53.41 -25.02 -18.92
N LEU A 6 53.16 -24.94 -20.23
CA LEU A 6 51.94 -24.34 -20.80
C LEU A 6 50.73 -25.27 -20.59
N ALA A 7 50.90 -26.57 -20.76
CA ALA A 7 49.86 -27.56 -20.50
C ALA A 7 49.43 -27.57 -19.02
N PHE A 8 50.36 -27.39 -18.08
CA PHE A 8 50.05 -27.34 -16.64
C PHE A 8 49.26 -26.06 -16.28
N LEU A 9 49.58 -24.92 -16.91
CA LEU A 9 48.84 -23.66 -16.75
C LEU A 9 47.40 -23.76 -17.29
N ILE A 10 47.22 -24.42 -18.43
CA ILE A 10 45.90 -24.68 -19.02
C ILE A 10 45.07 -25.62 -18.13
N LEU A 11 45.72 -26.62 -17.49
CA LEU A 11 45.04 -27.57 -16.61
C LEU A 11 44.63 -26.97 -15.25
N ILE A 12 45.36 -25.97 -14.74
CA ILE A 12 44.99 -25.24 -13.51
C ILE A 12 43.89 -24.19 -13.80
N MET A 13 43.82 -23.68 -15.02
CA MET A 13 42.79 -22.74 -15.46
C MET A 13 41.47 -23.42 -15.88
N SER A 14 41.49 -24.72 -16.22
CA SER A 14 40.29 -25.43 -16.69
C SER A 14 39.15 -25.57 -15.66
N PRO A 15 39.37 -25.67 -14.33
CA PRO A 15 38.28 -25.61 -13.36
C PRO A 15 37.67 -24.22 -13.28
N PHE A 16 38.45 -23.17 -13.57
CA PHE A 16 38.00 -21.76 -13.55
C PHE A 16 37.06 -21.43 -14.71
N ILE A 17 37.21 -22.12 -15.85
CA ILE A 17 36.35 -21.93 -17.03
C ILE A 17 35.05 -22.74 -16.89
N MET A 18 35.04 -23.84 -16.12
CA MET A 18 33.84 -24.66 -15.93
C MET A 18 32.85 -24.14 -14.88
N THR A 19 33.26 -23.23 -13.99
CA THR A 19 32.36 -22.60 -12.99
C THR A 19 31.67 -21.32 -13.47
N THR A 20 31.96 -20.83 -14.68
CA THR A 20 31.29 -19.65 -15.25
C THR A 20 30.06 -19.98 -16.10
N LYS A 21 29.52 -21.20 -16.01
CA LYS A 21 28.07 -21.40 -16.13
C LYS A 21 27.37 -20.84 -14.88
N GLY A 22 27.79 -19.64 -14.44
CA GLY A 22 26.94 -18.79 -13.64
C GLY A 22 25.72 -18.57 -14.50
N GLN A 23 24.58 -19.01 -14.00
CA GLN A 23 23.31 -18.46 -14.39
C GLN A 23 23.42 -16.95 -14.13
N PHE A 24 23.91 -16.19 -15.11
CA PHE A 24 23.45 -14.84 -15.30
C PHE A 24 21.99 -15.00 -15.63
N ILE A 25 21.17 -15.11 -14.57
CA ILE A 25 19.80 -14.65 -14.65
C ILE A 25 19.99 -13.17 -14.96
N LEU A 26 19.93 -12.84 -16.25
CA LEU A 26 19.62 -11.49 -16.67
C LEU A 26 18.43 -11.12 -15.80
N ALA A 27 18.64 -10.17 -14.88
CA ALA A 27 17.53 -9.53 -14.20
C ALA A 27 16.53 -9.24 -15.31
N ALA A 28 15.34 -9.85 -15.22
CA ALA A 28 14.26 -9.51 -16.14
C ALA A 28 14.23 -7.99 -16.19
N PRO A 29 14.15 -7.38 -17.39
CA PRO A 29 14.02 -5.94 -17.48
C PRO A 29 12.89 -5.58 -16.52
N ASN A 30 13.20 -4.73 -15.55
CA ASN A 30 12.23 -4.16 -14.64
C ASN A 30 11.30 -3.35 -15.56
N THR A 31 10.32 -4.01 -16.18
CA THR A 31 9.21 -3.32 -16.83
C THR A 31 8.52 -2.68 -15.67
N GLU A 32 8.83 -1.40 -15.44
CA GLU A 32 8.13 -0.58 -14.46
C GLU A 32 6.65 -0.78 -14.73
N LYS A 33 5.98 -1.50 -13.83
CA LYS A 33 4.56 -1.77 -13.98
C LYS A 33 3.87 -0.43 -13.82
N GLU A 34 3.40 0.08 -14.94
CA GLU A 34 2.62 1.28 -15.04
C GLU A 34 1.22 1.00 -14.48
N TYR A 35 0.81 1.72 -13.43
CA TYR A 35 -0.51 1.56 -12.83
C TYR A 35 -1.51 2.56 -13.41
N VAL A 36 -2.77 2.12 -13.52
CA VAL A 36 -3.91 2.94 -13.91
C VAL A 36 -4.86 3.10 -12.73
N ILE A 37 -5.04 4.33 -12.28
CA ILE A 37 -5.96 4.67 -11.19
C ILE A 37 -7.13 5.45 -11.76
N LEU A 38 -8.35 5.12 -11.37
CA LEU A 38 -9.55 5.89 -11.66
C LEU A 38 -10.05 6.55 -10.37
N PHE A 39 -10.08 7.88 -10.36
CA PHE A 39 -10.65 8.68 -9.28
C PHE A 39 -12.03 9.19 -9.70
N ASP A 40 -13.04 8.90 -8.88
CA ASP A 40 -14.42 9.22 -9.22
C ASP A 40 -14.79 10.69 -8.95
N GLU A 41 -15.39 11.34 -9.94
CA GLU A 41 -15.95 12.70 -9.86
C GLU A 41 -17.34 12.81 -10.51
N SER A 42 -17.96 11.69 -10.93
CA SER A 42 -19.25 11.72 -11.63
C SER A 42 -20.45 11.82 -10.69
N HIS A 43 -20.23 11.68 -9.38
CA HIS A 43 -21.26 11.55 -8.36
C HIS A 43 -21.28 12.77 -7.42
N GLY A 44 -21.01 13.96 -7.96
CA GLY A 44 -21.18 15.23 -7.24
C GLY A 44 -20.30 15.36 -5.99
N GLN A 45 -19.16 14.67 -5.96
CA GLN A 45 -18.25 14.70 -4.82
C GLN A 45 -17.79 16.12 -4.51
N TYR A 46 -17.96 16.52 -3.25
CA TYR A 46 -17.32 17.74 -2.75
C TYR A 46 -15.80 17.60 -2.77
N PHE A 47 -15.29 16.45 -2.31
CA PHE A 47 -13.88 16.07 -2.34
C PHE A 47 -13.42 15.63 -3.73
N ASN A 48 -13.49 16.54 -4.70
CA ASN A 48 -12.96 16.35 -6.06
C ASN A 48 -11.44 16.59 -6.11
N ARG A 49 -10.81 16.48 -7.29
CA ARG A 49 -9.37 16.67 -7.53
C ARG A 49 -8.81 18.00 -7.03
N THR A 50 -9.64 19.03 -6.88
CA THR A 50 -9.20 20.31 -6.34
C THR A 50 -8.95 20.20 -4.84
N LEU A 51 -9.89 19.58 -4.12
CA LEU A 51 -9.77 19.35 -2.68
C LEU A 51 -8.96 18.11 -2.32
N MET A 52 -8.69 17.21 -3.26
CA MET A 52 -7.83 16.03 -3.06
C MET A 52 -6.45 16.21 -3.72
N LYS A 53 -6.09 17.44 -4.10
CA LYS A 53 -4.91 17.73 -4.92
C LYS A 53 -3.63 17.17 -4.29
N SER A 54 -3.38 17.42 -3.00
CA SER A 54 -2.14 16.96 -2.37
C SER A 54 -2.08 15.44 -2.27
N ALA A 55 -3.21 14.76 -2.08
CA ALA A 55 -3.28 13.29 -2.05
C ALA A 55 -2.96 12.67 -3.41
N LEU A 56 -3.53 13.24 -4.47
CA LEU A 56 -3.33 12.77 -5.84
C LEU A 56 -1.92 13.09 -6.34
N SER A 57 -1.39 14.27 -6.00
CA SER A 57 0.01 14.62 -6.29
C SER A 57 0.98 13.69 -5.55
N ALA A 58 0.72 13.35 -4.28
CA ALA A 58 1.57 12.43 -3.52
C ALA A 58 1.65 11.04 -4.18
N ILE A 59 0.56 10.56 -4.80
CA ILE A 59 0.58 9.31 -5.58
C ILE A 59 1.54 9.45 -6.77
N ASN A 60 1.39 10.51 -7.57
CA ASN A 60 2.20 10.74 -8.76
C ASN A 60 3.69 10.95 -8.44
N ASP A 61 3.99 11.55 -7.29
CA ASP A 61 5.36 11.83 -6.86
C ASP A 61 6.06 10.60 -6.25
N SER A 62 5.29 9.68 -5.65
CA SER A 62 5.83 8.50 -4.96
C SER A 62 5.84 7.23 -5.81
N LEU A 63 4.98 7.14 -6.81
CA LEU A 63 4.76 5.94 -7.61
C LEU A 63 4.90 6.23 -9.11
N ASN A 64 5.37 5.22 -9.84
CA ASN A 64 5.34 5.24 -11.30
C ASN A 64 3.92 4.92 -11.82
N VAL A 65 2.97 5.78 -11.48
CA VAL A 65 1.59 5.72 -11.97
C VAL A 65 1.56 6.34 -13.35
N ARG A 66 1.03 5.59 -14.32
CA ARG A 66 0.96 6.04 -15.71
C ARG A 66 -0.14 7.06 -15.91
N PHE A 67 -1.31 6.80 -15.32
CA PHE A 67 -2.48 7.65 -15.44
C PHE A 67 -3.34 7.62 -14.18
N ILE A 68 -3.73 8.82 -13.73
CA ILE A 68 -4.89 9.03 -12.86
C ILE A 68 -6.00 9.58 -13.76
N PHE A 69 -6.99 8.75 -14.05
CA PHE A 69 -8.18 9.15 -14.78
C PHE A 69 -9.22 9.72 -13.83
N PHE A 70 -9.79 10.85 -14.20
CA PHE A 70 -10.91 11.44 -13.49
C PHE A 70 -12.19 11.03 -14.20
N ASN A 71 -13.01 10.23 -13.52
CA ASN A 71 -14.24 9.74 -14.10
C ASN A 71 -15.36 10.77 -13.89
N GLU A 72 -15.80 11.39 -14.98
CA GLU A 72 -16.88 12.38 -15.00
C GLU A 72 -18.20 11.79 -15.56
N SER A 73 -18.23 10.47 -15.77
CA SER A 73 -19.36 9.72 -16.34
C SER A 73 -19.77 8.55 -15.45
N LYS A 74 -20.98 8.02 -15.63
CA LYS A 74 -21.40 6.82 -14.91
C LYS A 74 -20.47 5.63 -15.13
N PHE A 75 -20.28 4.81 -14.10
CA PHE A 75 -19.51 3.57 -14.18
C PHE A 75 -20.11 2.60 -15.18
N ASN A 76 -19.24 2.01 -16.01
CA ASN A 76 -19.62 0.98 -16.97
C ASN A 76 -18.42 0.06 -17.24
N SER A 77 -18.66 -1.11 -17.83
CA SER A 77 -17.60 -2.09 -18.05
C SER A 77 -16.43 -1.55 -18.88
N THR A 78 -16.69 -0.58 -19.76
CA THR A 78 -15.68 0.01 -20.65
C THR A 78 -14.74 0.95 -19.90
N ASN A 79 -15.26 1.79 -18.98
CA ASN A 79 -14.41 2.73 -18.24
C ASN A 79 -13.63 2.08 -17.08
N LEU A 80 -14.09 0.93 -16.59
CA LEU A 80 -13.35 0.13 -15.61
C LEU A 80 -12.35 -0.85 -16.23
N GLN A 81 -12.40 -1.07 -17.54
CA GLN A 81 -11.51 -2.02 -18.20
C GLN A 81 -10.05 -1.53 -18.14
N GLY A 82 -9.17 -2.36 -17.58
CA GLY A 82 -7.74 -2.08 -17.48
C GLY A 82 -7.37 -1.08 -16.37
N VAL A 83 -8.31 -0.73 -15.49
CA VAL A 83 -8.05 0.06 -14.28
C VAL A 83 -7.53 -0.85 -13.17
N ASP A 84 -6.38 -0.54 -12.57
CA ASP A 84 -5.85 -1.32 -11.45
C ASP A 84 -6.51 -0.98 -10.12
N LEU A 85 -6.89 0.30 -9.94
CA LEU A 85 -7.53 0.80 -8.72
C LEU A 85 -8.62 1.83 -9.03
N VAL A 86 -9.81 1.62 -8.47
CA VAL A 86 -10.90 2.60 -8.42
C VAL A 86 -10.97 3.23 -7.03
N ILE A 87 -10.95 4.57 -6.97
CA ILE A 87 -11.11 5.36 -5.75
C ILE A 87 -12.42 6.13 -5.84
N ILE A 88 -13.32 5.89 -4.89
CA ILE A 88 -14.62 6.58 -4.81
C ILE A 88 -14.71 7.37 -3.51
N GLY A 89 -14.65 8.70 -3.65
CA GLY A 89 -14.86 9.67 -2.58
C GLY A 89 -16.32 9.78 -2.14
N ASN A 90 -16.56 10.43 -0.99
CA ASN A 90 -17.91 10.66 -0.46
C ASN A 90 -18.84 11.28 -1.53
N PRO A 91 -19.92 10.59 -1.95
CA PRO A 91 -20.86 11.10 -2.95
C PRO A 91 -21.53 12.40 -2.50
N GLY A 92 -22.06 13.15 -3.47
CA GLY A 92 -22.78 14.38 -3.19
C GLY A 92 -24.14 14.17 -2.51
N ILE A 93 -24.72 15.28 -2.04
CA ILE A 93 -25.93 15.30 -1.21
C ILE A 93 -27.22 14.89 -1.94
N TYR A 94 -27.27 15.05 -3.26
CA TYR A 94 -28.49 14.85 -4.03
C TYR A 94 -28.64 13.40 -4.47
N LYS A 95 -29.87 12.88 -4.44
CA LYS A 95 -30.17 11.48 -4.78
C LYS A 95 -29.70 11.07 -6.19
N ASN A 96 -29.66 12.00 -7.15
CA ASN A 96 -29.17 11.72 -8.50
C ASN A 96 -27.64 11.51 -8.58
N TYR A 97 -26.93 11.76 -7.47
CA TYR A 97 -25.52 11.41 -7.30
C TYR A 97 -25.32 10.03 -6.69
N ASN A 98 -26.38 9.33 -6.28
CA ASN A 98 -26.24 7.93 -5.92
C ASN A 98 -25.93 7.10 -7.17
N LEU A 99 -25.09 6.08 -6.98
CA LEU A 99 -24.79 5.12 -8.04
C LEU A 99 -26.07 4.37 -8.40
N SER A 100 -26.29 4.14 -9.69
CA SER A 100 -27.38 3.28 -10.13
C SER A 100 -27.10 1.81 -9.83
N SER A 101 -28.12 0.96 -9.87
CA SER A 101 -27.95 -0.48 -9.65
C SER A 101 -27.00 -1.10 -10.69
N GLU A 102 -27.03 -0.61 -11.94
CA GLU A 102 -26.12 -1.03 -13.00
C GLU A 102 -24.66 -0.65 -12.67
N GLU A 103 -24.43 0.55 -12.13
CA GLU A 103 -23.09 0.99 -11.70
C GLU A 103 -22.57 0.11 -10.55
N VAL A 104 -23.44 -0.17 -9.58
CA VAL A 104 -23.14 -1.08 -8.46
C VAL A 104 -22.75 -2.48 -8.97
N GLU A 105 -23.50 -3.05 -9.90
CA GLU A 105 -23.21 -4.37 -10.49
C GLU A 105 -21.88 -4.38 -11.23
N VAL A 106 -21.61 -3.34 -12.03
CA VAL A 106 -20.36 -3.21 -12.79
C VAL A 106 -19.14 -3.08 -11.87
N ILE A 107 -19.25 -2.34 -10.77
CA ILE A 107 -18.17 -2.24 -9.78
C ILE A 107 -17.93 -3.59 -9.10
N GLN A 108 -18.99 -4.36 -8.83
CA GLN A 108 -18.84 -5.70 -8.28
C GLN A 108 -18.15 -6.65 -9.28
N ASP A 109 -18.51 -6.61 -10.55
CA ASP A 109 -17.83 -7.37 -11.61
C ASP A 109 -16.34 -6.99 -11.71
N TYR A 110 -16.04 -5.70 -11.60
CA TYR A 110 -14.68 -5.19 -11.57
C TYR A 110 -13.86 -5.77 -10.40
N VAL A 111 -14.42 -5.78 -9.19
CA VAL A 111 -13.75 -6.37 -8.01
C VAL A 111 -13.62 -7.88 -8.15
N GLU A 112 -14.65 -8.58 -8.62
CA GLU A 112 -14.60 -10.03 -8.85
C GLU A 112 -13.57 -10.42 -9.92
N ALA A 113 -13.34 -9.56 -10.91
CA ALA A 113 -12.30 -9.72 -11.91
C ALA A 113 -10.87 -9.44 -11.38
N GLY A 114 -10.73 -9.00 -10.12
CA GLY A 114 -9.44 -8.73 -9.47
C GLY A 114 -9.06 -7.24 -9.38
N GLY A 115 -9.97 -6.32 -9.73
CA GLY A 115 -9.74 -4.88 -9.60
C GLY A 115 -9.83 -4.41 -8.15
N SER A 116 -8.93 -3.51 -7.73
CA SER A 116 -8.90 -3.01 -6.36
C SER A 116 -9.82 -1.80 -6.17
N LEU A 117 -10.45 -1.70 -5.00
CA LEU A 117 -11.46 -0.68 -4.70
C LEU A 117 -11.18 0.04 -3.38
N PHE A 118 -11.13 1.38 -3.43
CA PHE A 118 -11.03 2.22 -2.25
C PHE A 118 -12.30 3.06 -2.09
N LEU A 119 -13.10 2.74 -1.07
CA LEU A 119 -14.30 3.50 -0.71
C LEU A 119 -13.99 4.44 0.44
N LEU A 120 -14.17 5.73 0.19
CA LEU A 120 -13.91 6.81 1.14
C LEU A 120 -15.25 7.46 1.49
N ALA A 121 -15.78 7.17 2.69
CA ALA A 121 -16.96 7.83 3.23
C ALA A 121 -16.58 9.11 3.98
N ASN A 122 -17.56 9.84 4.52
CA ASN A 122 -17.30 10.90 5.48
C ASN A 122 -18.24 10.78 6.70
N PRO A 123 -17.89 11.37 7.85
CA PRO A 123 -18.78 11.42 9.00
C PRO A 123 -20.01 12.29 8.78
N LEU A 124 -20.98 12.15 9.69
CA LEU A 124 -21.99 13.16 9.91
C LEU A 124 -21.34 14.51 10.25
N SER A 125 -21.76 15.58 9.58
CA SER A 125 -21.29 16.94 9.84
C SER A 125 -22.43 17.95 9.82
N SER A 126 -22.23 19.08 10.49
CA SER A 126 -23.10 20.26 10.39
C SER A 126 -23.02 20.92 9.01
N ASP A 127 -21.87 20.84 8.33
CA ASP A 127 -21.74 21.24 6.94
C ASP A 127 -22.25 20.12 6.01
N THR A 128 -23.32 20.45 5.29
CA THR A 128 -23.98 19.53 4.36
C THR A 128 -23.09 19.10 3.21
N ASN A 129 -22.08 19.87 2.82
CA ASN A 129 -21.20 19.50 1.70
C ASN A 129 -20.23 18.37 2.06
N ILE A 130 -19.86 18.28 3.34
CA ILE A 130 -18.93 17.25 3.82
C ILE A 130 -19.65 16.12 4.56
N THR A 131 -20.94 16.23 4.86
CA THR A 131 -21.65 15.14 5.53
C THR A 131 -21.64 13.86 4.70
N GLY A 132 -21.56 12.70 5.36
CA GLY A 132 -21.42 11.41 4.69
C GLY A 132 -22.69 10.90 3.99
N HIS A 133 -22.51 10.35 2.78
CA HIS A 133 -23.57 9.77 1.96
C HIS A 133 -23.24 8.32 1.55
N VAL A 134 -23.30 7.40 2.51
CA VAL A 134 -22.74 6.05 2.37
C VAL A 134 -23.67 4.98 1.80
N SER A 135 -24.90 5.34 1.44
CA SER A 135 -25.90 4.36 0.96
C SER A 135 -25.38 3.57 -0.25
N SER A 136 -24.88 4.25 -1.28
CA SER A 136 -24.34 3.62 -2.49
C SER A 136 -23.15 2.71 -2.20
N PHE A 137 -22.33 3.03 -1.19
CA PHE A 137 -21.20 2.18 -0.80
C PHE A 137 -21.68 0.89 -0.13
N ASN A 138 -22.66 1.01 0.76
CA ASN A 138 -23.27 -0.17 1.38
C ASN A 138 -23.97 -1.05 0.33
N ASP A 139 -24.53 -0.46 -0.72
CA ASP A 139 -25.09 -1.20 -1.86
C ASP A 139 -23.99 -1.96 -2.63
N ILE A 140 -22.85 -1.32 -2.97
CA ILE A 140 -21.67 -2.01 -3.57
C ILE A 140 -21.26 -3.24 -2.75
N LEU A 141 -21.19 -3.09 -1.43
CA LEU A 141 -20.70 -4.15 -0.55
C LEU A 141 -21.71 -5.29 -0.35
N SER A 142 -23.00 -5.07 -0.66
CA SER A 142 -24.11 -5.96 -0.29
C SER A 142 -25.02 -6.44 -1.41
N ALA A 143 -24.99 -5.85 -2.60
CA ALA A 143 -26.03 -6.08 -3.62
C ALA A 143 -26.14 -7.52 -4.11
N ARG A 144 -25.05 -8.31 -4.07
CA ARG A 144 -25.05 -9.73 -4.45
C ARG A 144 -25.20 -10.65 -3.24
N LEU A 145 -25.74 -11.85 -3.48
CA LEU A 145 -25.87 -12.91 -2.47
C LEU A 145 -24.52 -13.32 -1.86
N SER A 146 -23.45 -13.31 -2.66
CA SER A 146 -22.08 -13.58 -2.18
C SER A 146 -21.57 -12.52 -1.23
N LYS A 147 -22.01 -11.25 -1.40
CA LYS A 147 -21.50 -10.03 -0.76
C LYS A 147 -19.98 -9.86 -0.96
N LEU A 148 -19.51 -8.64 -1.25
CA LEU A 148 -18.06 -8.40 -1.29
C LEU A 148 -17.44 -8.45 0.13
N SER A 149 -18.16 -7.91 1.11
CA SER A 149 -17.71 -7.86 2.50
C SER A 149 -18.90 -7.95 3.45
N SER A 150 -18.66 -8.27 4.72
CA SER A 150 -19.64 -8.05 5.80
C SER A 150 -19.56 -6.64 6.39
N ALA A 151 -18.45 -5.93 6.15
CA ALA A 151 -18.22 -4.57 6.63
C ALA A 151 -19.14 -3.55 5.94
N ARG A 152 -19.73 -2.63 6.69
CA ARG A 152 -20.63 -1.57 6.20
C ARG A 152 -20.28 -0.27 6.86
N PHE A 153 -20.42 0.84 6.14
CA PHE A 153 -20.41 2.14 6.78
C PHE A 153 -21.65 2.25 7.67
N ARG A 154 -21.43 2.57 8.94
CA ARG A 154 -22.48 2.68 9.93
C ARG A 154 -23.38 3.85 9.60
N THR A 155 -24.67 3.62 9.68
CA THR A 155 -25.70 4.64 9.54
C THR A 155 -26.66 4.59 10.70
N GLY A 156 -27.25 5.73 11.04
CA GLY A 156 -28.39 5.78 11.95
C GLY A 156 -29.68 5.24 11.30
N LEU A 157 -30.79 5.28 12.05
CA LEU A 157 -32.10 4.81 11.58
C LEU A 157 -32.60 5.53 10.32
N ASP A 158 -32.23 6.80 10.15
CA ASP A 158 -32.58 7.63 8.99
C ASP A 158 -31.62 7.42 7.79
N LYS A 159 -30.69 6.45 7.91
CA LYS A 159 -29.62 6.15 6.94
C LYS A 159 -28.57 7.26 6.78
N SER A 160 -28.56 8.26 7.65
CA SER A 160 -27.45 9.22 7.70
C SER A 160 -26.19 8.55 8.25
N SER A 161 -25.02 9.01 7.81
CA SER A 161 -23.75 8.60 8.41
C SER A 161 -23.73 8.90 9.91
N THR A 162 -22.84 8.22 10.62
CA THR A 162 -22.50 8.55 12.02
C THR A 162 -21.24 9.40 12.08
N VAL A 163 -20.94 9.97 13.24
CA VAL A 163 -19.64 10.58 13.53
C VAL A 163 -19.04 9.91 14.76
N ILE A 164 -17.78 9.49 14.68
CA ILE A 164 -17.07 8.99 15.85
C ILE A 164 -16.60 10.18 16.68
N MET A 165 -16.76 10.08 18.00
CA MET A 165 -16.35 11.06 18.99
C MET A 165 -15.55 10.40 20.10
N ASP A 166 -14.64 11.17 20.73
CA ASP A 166 -13.91 10.79 21.93
C ASP A 166 -13.63 12.01 22.81
N ASP A 167 -14.10 11.98 24.05
CA ASP A 167 -13.95 13.10 25.00
C ASP A 167 -12.53 13.21 25.57
N TYR A 168 -11.72 12.16 25.48
CA TYR A 168 -10.40 12.05 26.12
C TYR A 168 -9.25 12.10 25.11
N HIS A 169 -9.44 11.52 23.94
CA HIS A 169 -8.43 11.38 22.89
C HIS A 169 -8.83 12.17 21.65
N ASN A 170 -8.97 13.49 21.82
CA ASN A 170 -9.30 14.41 20.73
C ASN A 170 -8.26 15.50 20.53
N LYS A 171 -8.42 16.24 19.43
CA LYS A 171 -7.55 17.31 19.01
C LYS A 171 -8.32 18.61 18.83
N TYR A 172 -7.64 19.72 19.07
CA TYR A 172 -8.19 21.08 18.90
C TYR A 172 -9.46 21.37 19.70
N ASN A 173 -9.65 20.70 20.84
CA ASN A 173 -10.87 20.77 21.65
C ASN A 173 -12.14 20.46 20.83
N ASN A 174 -12.04 19.50 19.92
CA ASN A 174 -13.15 19.01 19.13
C ASN A 174 -13.20 17.49 19.25
N GLU A 175 -14.20 16.99 19.96
CA GLU A 175 -14.37 15.58 20.30
C GLU A 175 -14.54 14.70 19.06
N SER A 176 -14.90 15.26 17.90
CA SER A 176 -14.97 14.52 16.63
C SER A 176 -13.63 14.35 15.91
N PHE A 177 -12.59 15.10 16.30
CA PHE A 177 -11.25 15.01 15.73
C PHE A 177 -10.40 14.12 16.63
N LEU A 178 -10.44 12.82 16.36
CA LEU A 178 -9.78 11.80 17.17
C LEU A 178 -8.26 11.87 16.99
N SER A 179 -7.53 11.81 18.09
CA SER A 179 -6.09 11.61 18.09
C SER A 179 -5.79 10.13 18.32
N ILE A 180 -5.31 9.45 17.28
CA ILE A 180 -4.88 8.06 17.34
C ILE A 180 -3.36 8.04 17.46
N VAL A 181 -2.85 7.48 18.56
CA VAL A 181 -1.42 7.44 18.89
C VAL A 181 -0.96 6.00 19.01
N ASN A 182 0.28 5.71 18.58
CA ASN A 182 0.86 4.35 18.57
C ASN A 182 0.02 3.33 17.79
N TYR A 183 -0.57 3.74 16.69
CA TYR A 183 -1.50 2.93 15.91
C TYR A 183 -0.96 1.54 15.48
N ASN A 184 0.36 1.47 15.25
CA ASN A 184 1.05 0.26 14.86
C ASN A 184 1.32 -0.73 16.02
N THR A 185 0.87 -0.45 17.25
CA THR A 185 0.93 -1.41 18.37
C THR A 185 -0.35 -2.21 18.54
N SER A 186 -1.26 -2.18 17.55
CA SER A 186 -2.45 -3.03 17.59
C SER A 186 -2.07 -4.48 17.27
N ASP A 187 -2.42 -5.41 18.16
CA ASP A 187 -2.34 -6.87 17.94
C ASP A 187 -3.31 -7.27 16.82
N ASN A 188 -3.00 -6.91 15.58
CA ASN A 188 -3.79 -7.22 14.40
C ASN A 188 -2.94 -8.04 13.44
N GLU A 189 -3.17 -9.36 13.42
CA GLU A 189 -2.47 -10.31 12.54
C GLU A 189 -2.59 -9.93 11.06
N PHE A 190 -3.73 -9.39 10.61
CA PHE A 190 -3.88 -8.94 9.23
C PHE A 190 -2.95 -7.77 8.94
N LEU A 191 -2.85 -6.81 9.87
CA LEU A 191 -1.97 -5.68 9.73
C LEU A 191 -0.50 -6.12 9.72
N GLU A 192 -0.09 -7.02 10.62
CA GLU A 192 1.27 -7.56 10.68
C GLU A 192 1.63 -8.33 9.40
N LYS A 193 0.72 -9.18 8.91
CA LYS A 193 0.91 -9.98 7.70
C LYS A 193 1.06 -9.10 6.45
N ASN A 194 0.19 -8.10 6.33
CA ASN A 194 0.15 -7.23 5.15
C ASN A 194 1.09 -6.01 5.29
N LYS A 195 1.64 -5.80 6.48
CA LYS A 195 2.49 -4.68 6.91
C LYS A 195 1.98 -3.31 6.42
N ILE A 196 0.66 -3.10 6.36
CA ILE A 196 0.06 -1.92 5.70
C ILE A 196 0.64 -0.61 6.25
N PHE A 197 0.91 -0.53 7.56
CA PHE A 197 1.43 0.70 8.20
C PHE A 197 2.96 0.81 8.23
N GLU A 198 3.70 -0.08 7.58
CA GLU A 198 5.18 -0.11 7.66
C GLU A 198 5.87 -0.08 6.28
N GLN A 199 5.13 0.14 5.19
CA GLN A 199 5.68 -0.05 3.84
C GLN A 199 6.52 1.11 3.35
N THR A 200 5.92 2.31 3.28
CA THR A 200 6.58 3.53 2.81
C THR A 200 7.24 4.24 3.97
N SER A 201 6.49 4.33 5.07
CA SER A 201 6.87 4.91 6.34
C SER A 201 5.99 4.30 7.42
N LYS A 202 6.54 4.24 8.64
CA LYS A 202 5.82 3.75 9.81
C LYS A 202 4.75 4.77 10.21
N VAL A 203 3.48 4.38 10.21
CA VAL A 203 2.36 5.22 10.65
C VAL A 203 2.05 4.93 12.11
N GLU A 204 2.24 5.92 12.97
CA GLU A 204 2.03 5.81 14.42
C GLU A 204 0.96 6.78 14.93
N ASN A 205 0.94 8.01 14.39
CA ASN A 205 0.06 9.09 14.86
C ASN A 205 -0.84 9.58 13.72
N LEU A 206 -2.14 9.66 13.99
CA LEU A 206 -3.15 10.06 13.02
C LEU A 206 -4.20 10.94 13.67
N THR A 207 -4.66 11.93 12.91
CA THR A 207 -5.81 12.76 13.28
C THR A 207 -6.98 12.37 12.39
N VAL A 208 -7.99 11.75 13.00
CA VAL A 208 -9.08 11.06 12.31
C VAL A 208 -10.41 11.76 12.55
N TYR A 209 -11.14 12.08 11.49
CA TYR A 209 -12.53 12.55 11.54
C TYR A 209 -13.39 11.65 10.65
N SER A 210 -14.16 10.73 11.24
CA SER A 210 -14.63 9.54 10.51
C SER A 210 -16.01 9.06 10.95
N THR A 211 -16.75 8.43 10.02
CA THR A 211 -17.89 7.57 10.39
C THR A 211 -17.41 6.19 10.82
N ALA A 212 -18.17 5.52 11.69
CA ALA A 212 -17.88 4.14 12.06
C ALA A 212 -18.16 3.15 10.91
N ILE A 213 -17.49 2.01 10.95
CA ILE A 213 -17.71 0.83 10.13
C ILE A 213 -18.23 -0.28 11.06
N SER A 214 -19.35 -0.89 10.69
CA SER A 214 -19.96 -2.03 11.38
C SER A 214 -19.81 -3.30 10.57
N PHE A 215 -20.09 -4.45 11.17
CA PHE A 215 -19.99 -5.75 10.50
C PHE A 215 -21.28 -6.56 10.69
N ASP A 216 -21.81 -7.10 9.59
CA ASP A 216 -22.93 -8.06 9.64
C ASP A 216 -22.50 -9.41 10.25
N ARG A 217 -21.20 -9.75 10.17
CA ARG A 217 -20.59 -11.00 10.63
C ARG A 217 -19.18 -10.72 11.18
N PRO A 218 -18.60 -11.60 12.01
CA PRO A 218 -17.24 -11.39 12.49
C PRO A 218 -16.22 -11.36 11.34
N GLU A 219 -15.65 -10.17 11.07
CA GLU A 219 -14.51 -9.93 10.16
C GLU A 219 -13.52 -8.94 10.80
N LYS A 220 -13.42 -8.98 12.14
CA LYS A 220 -12.69 -7.99 12.96
C LYS A 220 -11.18 -8.03 12.73
N GLU A 221 -10.66 -9.13 12.23
CA GLU A 221 -9.26 -9.27 11.80
C GLU A 221 -8.91 -8.28 10.68
N ASN A 222 -9.87 -7.96 9.81
CA ASN A 222 -9.70 -7.01 8.70
C ASN A 222 -9.93 -5.55 9.14
N ALA A 223 -10.32 -5.33 10.40
CA ALA A 223 -10.48 -4.00 10.99
C ALA A 223 -9.11 -3.42 11.39
N ILE A 224 -8.45 -2.80 10.42
CA ILE A 224 -7.09 -2.26 10.58
C ILE A 224 -7.07 -0.90 11.29
N GLY A 225 -8.18 -0.16 11.32
CA GLY A 225 -8.31 1.08 12.07
C GLY A 225 -9.36 1.05 13.14
N ARG A 226 -8.89 1.03 14.37
CA ARG A 226 -9.68 0.92 15.59
C ARG A 226 -9.51 2.20 16.41
N THR A 227 -10.55 2.56 17.14
CA THR A 227 -10.52 3.66 18.09
C THR A 227 -10.08 3.15 19.47
N GLU A 228 -9.85 4.09 20.38
CA GLU A 228 -9.73 3.78 21.80
C GLU A 228 -11.07 3.31 22.39
N ILE A 229 -11.00 2.69 23.57
CA ILE A 229 -12.18 2.15 24.25
C ILE A 229 -13.15 3.22 24.78
N THR A 230 -12.68 4.47 24.80
CA THR A 230 -13.46 5.64 25.23
C THR A 230 -14.31 6.22 24.12
N SER A 231 -14.09 5.82 22.87
CA SER A 231 -14.76 6.42 21.73
C SER A 231 -16.19 5.86 21.53
N TYR A 232 -17.06 6.69 20.96
CA TYR A 232 -18.44 6.34 20.65
C TYR A 232 -18.88 6.96 19.32
N ALA A 233 -19.93 6.44 18.72
CA ALA A 233 -20.51 6.99 17.48
C ALA A 233 -21.78 7.75 17.83
N LEU A 234 -21.90 8.98 17.34
CA LEU A 234 -23.09 9.82 17.45
C LEU A 234 -23.91 9.73 16.17
N GLU A 235 -25.21 9.48 16.32
CA GLU A 235 -26.20 9.52 15.25
C GLU A 235 -26.83 10.92 15.14
N LYS A 236 -27.50 11.20 14.02
CA LYS A 236 -28.09 12.51 13.75
C LYS A 236 -29.19 12.93 14.74
N ASP A 237 -29.87 11.98 15.35
CA ASP A 237 -30.88 12.22 16.39
C ASP A 237 -30.27 12.43 17.79
N GLY A 238 -28.94 12.38 17.91
CA GLY A 238 -28.21 12.49 19.17
C GLY A 238 -28.03 11.16 19.90
N SER A 239 -28.49 10.04 19.34
CA SER A 239 -28.27 8.72 19.93
C SER A 239 -26.80 8.34 19.92
N ILE A 240 -26.34 7.77 21.03
CA ILE A 240 -24.96 7.28 21.18
C ILE A 240 -24.94 5.78 20.93
N VAL A 241 -23.95 5.34 20.14
CA VAL A 241 -23.68 3.93 19.90
C VAL A 241 -22.24 3.60 20.26
N GLN A 242 -22.08 2.54 21.05
CA GLN A 242 -20.79 1.93 21.38
C GLN A 242 -20.77 0.45 20.97
N ASP A 243 -19.60 -0.08 20.64
CA ASP A 243 -19.40 -1.52 20.48
C ASP A 243 -19.07 -2.14 21.84
N MET A 244 -20.11 -2.48 22.60
CA MET A 244 -19.98 -3.03 23.96
C MET A 244 -19.27 -4.39 24.01
N ILE A 245 -19.09 -5.07 22.87
CA ILE A 245 -18.48 -6.40 22.80
C ILE A 245 -16.96 -6.27 22.60
N ASN A 246 -16.53 -5.35 21.74
CA ASN A 246 -15.13 -5.17 21.38
C ASN A 246 -14.44 -4.05 22.14
N GLY A 247 -15.22 -3.13 22.69
CA GLY A 247 -14.73 -1.91 23.32
C GLY A 247 -14.32 -0.83 22.33
N PHE A 248 -14.04 -1.13 21.06
CA PHE A 248 -13.59 -0.14 20.07
C PHE A 248 -14.55 -0.02 18.88
N LEU A 249 -14.53 1.14 18.23
CA LEU A 249 -15.15 1.35 16.92
C LEU A 249 -14.12 1.18 15.81
N VAL A 250 -14.59 0.86 14.61
CA VAL A 250 -13.73 0.72 13.43
C VAL A 250 -13.95 1.90 12.51
N TRP A 251 -12.87 2.50 12.02
CA TRP A 251 -12.91 3.62 11.07
C TRP A 251 -12.16 3.32 9.77
N LEU A 252 -11.32 2.26 9.75
CA LEU A 252 -10.62 1.77 8.58
C LEU A 252 -10.66 0.25 8.52
N PHE A 253 -10.99 -0.28 7.35
CA PHE A 253 -11.06 -1.71 7.08
C PHE A 253 -10.36 -2.04 5.77
N ALA A 254 -9.66 -3.16 5.72
CA ALA A 254 -8.96 -3.64 4.54
C ALA A 254 -9.11 -5.15 4.41
N LYS A 255 -9.40 -5.65 3.21
CA LYS A 255 -9.62 -7.08 2.96
C LYS A 255 -9.17 -7.48 1.56
N GLU A 256 -8.65 -8.69 1.44
CA GLU A 256 -8.37 -9.34 0.15
C GLU A 256 -9.59 -10.17 -0.28
N ILE A 257 -9.98 -10.07 -1.56
CA ILE A 257 -11.09 -10.82 -2.17
C ILE A 257 -10.58 -11.44 -3.47
N GLY A 258 -10.16 -12.70 -3.42
CA GLY A 258 -9.47 -13.33 -4.55
C GLY A 258 -8.18 -12.57 -4.87
N ASN A 259 -8.09 -12.01 -6.07
CA ASN A 259 -6.96 -11.16 -6.48
C ASN A 259 -7.22 -9.66 -6.25
N ALA A 260 -8.42 -9.25 -5.85
CA ALA A 260 -8.72 -7.86 -5.55
C ALA A 260 -8.39 -7.49 -4.12
N ARG A 261 -8.13 -6.20 -3.88
CA ARG A 261 -8.03 -5.61 -2.55
C ARG A 261 -9.07 -4.52 -2.38
N ILE A 262 -9.76 -4.54 -1.25
CA ILE A 262 -10.72 -3.50 -0.88
C ILE A 262 -10.27 -2.77 0.37
N VAL A 263 -10.42 -1.45 0.38
CA VAL A 263 -10.27 -0.61 1.58
C VAL A 263 -11.51 0.24 1.75
N LEU A 264 -12.00 0.30 2.98
CA LEU A 264 -13.09 1.17 3.42
C LEU A 264 -12.52 2.13 4.46
N SER A 265 -12.56 3.42 4.18
CA SER A 265 -12.25 4.48 5.15
C SER A 265 -13.52 5.27 5.44
N GLY A 266 -13.82 5.47 6.73
CA GLY A 266 -14.91 6.36 7.14
C GLY A 266 -14.60 7.85 6.96
N SER A 267 -13.42 8.20 6.44
CA SER A 267 -12.93 9.57 6.31
C SER A 267 -12.30 9.85 4.95
N THR A 268 -12.98 10.64 4.12
CA THR A 268 -12.46 11.24 2.89
C THR A 268 -11.72 12.52 3.25
N ILE A 269 -12.28 13.29 4.18
CA ILE A 269 -11.75 14.58 4.61
C ILE A 269 -10.31 14.50 5.14
N MET A 270 -9.96 13.40 5.83
CA MET A 270 -8.60 13.15 6.33
C MET A 270 -7.52 13.17 5.24
N PHE A 271 -7.89 12.87 4.00
CA PHE A 271 -6.98 12.86 2.85
C PHE A 271 -7.15 14.10 1.95
N SER A 272 -7.81 15.15 2.46
CA SER A 272 -8.11 16.34 1.68
C SER A 272 -7.23 17.54 2.04
N ASP A 273 -7.25 18.52 1.16
CA ASP A 273 -6.66 19.84 1.28
C ASP A 273 -7.52 20.81 2.11
N LEU A 274 -8.63 20.35 2.71
CA LEU A 274 -9.41 21.18 3.63
C LEU A 274 -8.59 21.52 4.86
N ILE A 275 -8.76 22.76 5.31
CA ILE A 275 -8.08 23.28 6.49
C ILE A 275 -8.78 22.74 7.74
N ILE A 276 -8.01 22.11 8.63
CA ILE A 276 -8.50 21.61 9.92
C ILE A 276 -8.34 22.66 11.02
N TYR A 277 -7.18 23.30 11.08
CA TYR A 277 -6.82 24.27 12.12
C TYR A 277 -5.76 25.24 11.58
N GLU A 278 -5.98 26.55 11.76
CA GLU A 278 -5.12 27.61 11.20
C GLU A 278 -4.90 27.47 9.68
N ASP A 279 -3.68 27.21 9.23
CA ASP A 279 -3.34 27.01 7.80
C ASP A 279 -2.99 25.54 7.48
N GLN A 280 -3.29 24.62 8.41
CA GLN A 280 -2.95 23.21 8.31
C GLN A 280 -4.04 22.43 7.57
N LYS A 281 -3.66 21.70 6.53
CA LYS A 281 -4.57 20.81 5.77
C LYS A 281 -4.72 19.47 6.49
N PHE A 282 -5.89 18.84 6.38
CA PHE A 282 -6.14 17.51 6.93
C PHE A 282 -5.12 16.46 6.49
N ILE A 283 -4.76 16.43 5.20
CA ILE A 283 -3.79 15.46 4.68
C ILE A 283 -2.36 15.69 5.20
N ASP A 284 -2.02 16.92 5.53
CA ASP A 284 -0.70 17.27 6.07
C ASP A 284 -0.65 17.07 7.60
N GLU A 285 -1.78 16.74 8.23
CA GLU A 285 -1.87 16.51 9.67
C GLU A 285 -1.24 15.17 10.07
N GLU A 286 -0.30 15.25 11.01
CA GLU A 286 0.49 14.12 11.52
C GLU A 286 1.03 13.22 10.40
N GLN A 287 0.45 12.01 10.24
CA GLN A 287 0.90 11.02 9.26
C GLN A 287 -0.22 10.58 8.31
N ASN A 288 -1.23 11.42 8.10
CA ASN A 288 -2.37 11.11 7.24
C ASN A 288 -1.95 10.87 5.78
N LYS A 289 -0.95 11.62 5.28
CA LYS A 289 -0.37 11.43 3.94
C LYS A 289 0.37 10.10 3.80
N GLU A 290 1.12 9.71 4.82
CA GLU A 290 1.85 8.44 4.88
C GLU A 290 0.87 7.25 4.87
N LEU A 291 -0.21 7.35 5.65
CA LEU A 291 -1.29 6.36 5.61
C LEU A 291 -1.93 6.27 4.23
N TRP A 292 -2.22 7.41 3.59
CA TRP A 292 -2.75 7.45 2.23
C TRP A 292 -1.86 6.66 1.26
N LEU A 293 -0.56 6.96 1.22
CA LEU A 293 0.39 6.29 0.33
C LEU A 293 0.51 4.80 0.62
N ASN A 294 0.54 4.44 1.91
CA ASN A 294 0.60 3.04 2.34
C ASN A 294 -0.64 2.24 1.87
N LEU A 295 -1.83 2.82 1.95
CA LEU A 295 -3.06 2.20 1.47
C LEU A 295 -3.07 2.05 -0.05
N ILE A 296 -2.65 3.08 -0.80
CA ILE A 296 -2.56 3.02 -2.26
C ILE A 296 -1.56 1.95 -2.71
N ASN A 297 -0.39 1.87 -2.07
CA ASN A 297 0.62 0.85 -2.35
C ASN A 297 0.09 -0.56 -2.14
N TRP A 298 -0.66 -0.76 -1.04
CA TRP A 298 -1.27 -2.05 -0.75
C TRP A 298 -2.36 -2.38 -1.76
N LEU A 299 -3.25 -1.44 -2.08
CA LEU A 299 -4.31 -1.63 -3.07
C LEU A 299 -3.77 -1.96 -4.48
N LEU A 300 -2.63 -1.39 -4.88
CA LEU A 300 -2.00 -1.64 -6.18
C LEU A 300 -1.15 -2.92 -6.22
N HIS A 301 -1.14 -3.72 -5.16
CA HIS A 301 -0.29 -4.91 -5.02
C HIS A 301 1.21 -4.63 -5.16
N ILE A 302 1.63 -3.40 -4.83
CA ILE A 302 3.05 -3.04 -4.72
C ILE A 302 3.62 -3.64 -3.44
N THR A 303 2.79 -3.69 -2.39
CA THR A 303 3.19 -4.11 -1.05
C THR A 303 2.36 -5.28 -0.51
N PRO A 304 2.88 -6.06 0.45
CA PRO A 304 4.26 -6.01 0.97
C PRO A 304 5.27 -6.29 -0.14
N TYR A 305 6.42 -5.61 -0.10
CA TYR A 305 7.47 -5.86 -1.09
C TYR A 305 7.82 -7.34 -1.07
N GLU A 306 7.84 -7.99 -2.24
CA GLU A 306 8.44 -9.31 -2.32
C GLU A 306 9.85 -9.20 -1.76
N GLU A 307 10.18 -10.01 -0.75
CA GLU A 307 11.55 -10.12 -0.28
C GLU A 307 12.40 -10.53 -1.49
N ARG A 308 13.08 -9.56 -2.10
CA ARG A 308 14.20 -9.86 -2.96
C ARG A 308 15.19 -10.52 -2.03
N ASN A 309 15.20 -11.86 -2.04
CA ASN A 309 16.30 -12.61 -1.46
C ASN A 309 17.56 -11.89 -1.95
N PRO A 310 18.34 -11.25 -1.06
CA PRO A 310 19.56 -10.61 -1.50
C PRO A 310 20.28 -11.67 -2.32
N ILE A 311 20.80 -11.29 -3.48
CA ILE A 311 21.68 -12.19 -4.23
C ILE A 311 22.85 -12.43 -3.28
N ALA A 312 22.72 -13.46 -2.45
CA ALA A 312 23.74 -13.94 -1.59
C ALA A 312 24.71 -14.49 -2.60
N MET A 313 25.66 -13.65 -3.04
CA MET A 313 26.88 -14.16 -3.61
C MET A 313 27.39 -15.06 -2.49
N PRO A 314 27.26 -16.39 -2.63
CA PRO A 314 27.41 -17.24 -1.48
C PRO A 314 28.80 -16.97 -0.93
N PHE A 315 28.96 -16.84 0.38
CA PHE A 315 30.28 -16.51 0.95
C PHE A 315 31.39 -17.45 0.41
N TYR A 316 31.03 -18.70 0.07
CA TYR A 316 31.90 -19.64 -0.62
C TYR A 316 32.41 -19.16 -1.99
N ALA A 317 31.63 -18.42 -2.78
CA ALA A 317 32.01 -17.90 -4.08
C ALA A 317 33.07 -16.78 -3.96
N LEU A 318 32.94 -15.90 -2.97
CA LEU A 318 33.96 -14.90 -2.66
C LEU A 318 35.25 -15.55 -2.16
N VAL A 319 35.15 -16.57 -1.30
CA VAL A 319 36.30 -17.33 -0.81
C VAL A 319 37.00 -18.08 -1.96
N LEU A 320 36.26 -18.71 -2.87
CA LEU A 320 36.83 -19.39 -4.04
C LEU A 320 37.51 -18.41 -4.99
N LEU A 321 36.95 -17.21 -5.18
CA LEU A 321 37.56 -16.17 -6.01
C LEU A 321 38.88 -15.66 -5.40
N ALA A 322 38.90 -15.45 -4.07
CA ALA A 322 40.11 -15.07 -3.34
C ALA A 322 41.20 -16.16 -3.38
N LEU A 323 40.82 -17.43 -3.20
CA LEU A 323 41.74 -18.57 -3.30
C LEU A 323 42.28 -18.73 -4.72
N GLY A 324 41.44 -18.55 -5.74
CA GLY A 324 41.83 -18.56 -7.14
C GLY A 324 42.86 -17.47 -7.45
N PHE A 325 42.62 -16.25 -6.97
CA PHE A 325 43.54 -15.14 -7.15
C PHE A 325 44.88 -15.39 -6.44
N ALA A 326 44.84 -15.91 -5.21
CA ALA A 326 46.05 -16.27 -4.46
C ALA A 326 46.87 -17.35 -5.18
N ALA A 327 46.23 -18.37 -5.76
CA ALA A 327 46.89 -19.42 -6.53
C ALA A 327 47.59 -18.88 -7.78
N VAL A 328 46.94 -17.97 -8.52
CA VAL A 328 47.55 -17.33 -9.70
C VAL A 328 48.77 -16.50 -9.32
N VAL A 329 48.67 -15.68 -8.27
CA VAL A 329 49.79 -14.87 -7.77
C VAL A 329 50.95 -15.77 -7.33
N PHE A 330 50.66 -16.88 -6.66
CA PHE A 330 51.67 -17.84 -6.22
C PHE A 330 52.40 -18.52 -7.39
N VAL A 331 51.67 -18.92 -8.44
CA VAL A 331 52.25 -19.50 -9.66
C VAL A 331 53.15 -18.48 -10.38
N ILE A 332 52.71 -17.21 -10.49
CA ILE A 332 53.52 -16.14 -11.07
C ILE A 332 54.81 -15.93 -10.27
N ALA A 333 54.73 -15.92 -8.94
CA ALA A 333 55.90 -15.77 -8.08
C ALA A 333 56.91 -16.93 -8.26
N LEU A 334 56.43 -18.18 -8.35
CA LEU A 334 57.27 -19.34 -8.62
C LEU A 334 57.94 -19.27 -10.00
N LEU A 335 57.21 -18.84 -11.03
CA LEU A 335 57.77 -18.64 -12.37
C LEU A 335 58.87 -17.57 -12.36
N LEU A 336 58.63 -16.42 -11.73
CA LEU A 336 59.62 -15.35 -11.59
C LEU A 336 60.86 -15.81 -10.80
N TYR A 337 60.68 -16.57 -9.73
CA TYR A 337 61.77 -17.15 -8.96
C TYR A 337 62.62 -18.12 -9.79
N SER A 338 61.97 -19.03 -10.51
CA SER A 338 62.65 -20.01 -11.38
C SER A 338 63.43 -19.34 -12.51
N TYR A 339 62.86 -18.29 -13.11
CA TYR A 339 63.51 -17.48 -14.13
C TYR A 339 64.76 -16.76 -13.60
N LYS A 340 64.67 -16.15 -12.41
CA LYS A 340 65.83 -15.55 -11.72
C LYS A 340 66.94 -16.57 -11.44
N LYS A 341 66.59 -17.79 -11.01
CA LYS A 341 67.54 -18.87 -10.75
C LYS A 341 68.26 -19.32 -12.03
N GLN A 342 67.56 -19.46 -13.15
CA GLN A 342 68.17 -19.79 -14.44
C GLN A 342 69.11 -18.68 -14.95
N LYS A 343 68.76 -17.41 -14.72
CA LYS A 343 69.62 -16.27 -15.10
C LYS A 343 70.93 -16.23 -14.29
N LYS A 344 70.92 -16.65 -13.02
CA LYS A 344 72.15 -16.78 -12.19
C LYS A 344 73.07 -17.90 -12.66
N ILE A 345 72.56 -18.97 -13.26
CA ILE A 345 73.36 -20.12 -13.73
C ILE A 345 74.05 -19.82 -15.08
N ASN A 346 73.54 -18.88 -15.87
CA ASN A 346 74.09 -18.50 -17.17
C ASN A 346 75.16 -17.38 -17.13
N ILE A 347 75.56 -16.91 -15.95
CA ILE A 347 76.76 -16.06 -15.82
C ILE A 347 77.98 -16.99 -15.76
N LYS A 348 78.43 -17.48 -16.93
CA LYS A 348 79.78 -18.03 -17.05
C LYS A 348 80.77 -16.86 -17.06
N ILE A 349 81.64 -16.86 -16.05
CA ILE A 349 82.87 -16.08 -15.98
C ILE A 349 83.67 -16.38 -17.26
N LYS A 350 84.14 -15.32 -17.92
CA LYS A 350 85.02 -15.41 -19.10
C LYS A 350 86.45 -15.71 -18.66
#